data_AF-A0A1B8UZ81-F1
#
_entry.id   AF-A0A1B8UZ81-F1
#
_cell.length_a   1.000
_cell.length_b   1.000
_cell.length_c   1.000
_cell.angle_alpha   90.00
_cell.angle_beta   90.00
_cell.angle_gamma   90.00
#
_symmetry.space_group_name_H-M   'P 1'
#
loop_
_entity.id
_entity.type
_entity.pdbx_description
1 polymer ?
#
loop_
_entity_poly.entity_id
_entity_poly.type
_entity_poly.pdbx_seq_one_letter_code
_entity_poly.pdbx_strand_id
1 'polypeptide(L)'
;MGIKTRVLAVALSVATPLVGYFEGRNLLAYIDPVGIPTICDGWTRGVKLGDQATPEECDALTRKGLEEAAKVFGAWVPQDVIDRLPAKTIAAFLSFIYNVGPGGPG
;
A
#
# COMPACT_ATOMS: atom_id res chain seq x y z
N MET A 1 -7.80 -3.33 -22.09
CA MET A 1 -7.10 -3.47 -20.79
C MET A 1 -6.40 -4.82 -20.76
N GLY A 2 -5.08 -4.86 -20.63
CA GLY A 2 -4.30 -6.11 -20.66
C GLY A 2 -4.49 -6.97 -19.40
N ILE A 3 -4.10 -8.24 -19.46
CA ILE A 3 -4.17 -9.19 -18.33
C ILE A 3 -3.45 -8.63 -17.10
N LYS A 4 -2.25 -8.05 -17.28
CA LYS A 4 -1.52 -7.24 -16.29
C LYS A 4 -2.39 -6.32 -15.45
N THR A 5 -3.09 -5.43 -16.14
CA THR A 5 -3.83 -4.34 -15.51
C THR A 5 -5.02 -4.89 -14.73
N ARG A 6 -5.64 -5.98 -15.21
CA ARG A 6 -6.74 -6.66 -14.52
C ARG A 6 -6.27 -7.34 -13.24
N VAL A 7 -5.15 -8.06 -13.30
CA VAL A 7 -4.60 -8.78 -12.12
C VAL A 7 -4.15 -7.79 -11.04
N LEU A 8 -3.47 -6.70 -11.41
CA LEU A 8 -3.09 -5.64 -10.47
C LEU A 8 -4.31 -4.95 -9.84
N ALA A 9 -5.36 -4.68 -10.62
CA ALA A 9 -6.59 -4.09 -10.10
C ALA A 9 -7.28 -5.01 -9.06
N VAL A 10 -7.32 -6.31 -9.31
CA VAL A 10 -7.84 -7.29 -8.34
C VAL A 10 -6.97 -7.32 -7.08
N ALA A 11 -5.65 -7.35 -7.23
CA ALA A 11 -4.73 -7.36 -6.10
C ALA A 11 -4.89 -6.11 -5.21
N LEU A 12 -5.03 -4.91 -5.80
CA LEU A 12 -5.29 -3.65 -5.08
C LEU A 12 -6.57 -3.72 -4.24
N SER A 13 -7.65 -4.29 -4.81
CA SER A 13 -8.93 -4.44 -4.12
C SER A 13 -8.89 -5.38 -2.92
N VAL A 14 -7.98 -6.37 -2.95
CA VAL A 14 -7.76 -7.31 -1.84
C VAL A 14 -6.82 -6.72 -0.79
N ALA A 15 -5.75 -6.04 -1.21
CA ALA A 15 -4.73 -5.51 -0.31
C ALA A 15 -5.25 -4.39 0.58
N THR A 16 -6.07 -3.47 0.05
CA THR A 16 -6.56 -2.29 0.79
C THR A 16 -7.27 -2.65 2.11
N PRO A 17 -8.30 -3.52 2.14
CA PRO A 17 -8.96 -3.89 3.39
C PRO A 17 -8.08 -4.77 4.30
N LEU A 18 -7.15 -5.55 3.72
CA LEU A 18 -6.24 -6.40 4.50
C LEU A 18 -5.25 -5.56 5.31
N VAL A 19 -4.65 -4.54 4.69
CA VAL A 19 -3.74 -3.61 5.36
C VAL A 19 -4.46 -2.91 6.52
N GLY A 20 -5.66 -2.35 6.27
CA GLY A 20 -6.44 -1.70 7.33
C GLY A 20 -6.80 -2.63 8.49
N TYR A 21 -7.04 -3.92 8.24
CA TYR A 21 -7.36 -4.90 9.29
C TYR A 21 -6.16 -5.23 10.19
N PHE A 22 -4.95 -5.35 9.63
CA PHE A 22 -3.76 -5.78 10.37
C PHE A 22 -2.93 -4.64 10.98
N GLU A 23 -2.89 -3.45 10.36
CA GLU A 23 -2.08 -2.31 10.83
C GLU A 23 -2.70 -1.59 12.04
N GLY A 24 -4.03 -1.56 12.13
CA GLY A 24 -4.74 -0.73 13.09
C GLY A 24 -4.84 0.73 12.62
N ARG A 25 -6.07 1.24 12.53
CA ARG A 25 -6.36 2.57 12.00
C ARG A 25 -6.29 3.66 13.08
N ASN A 26 -5.55 4.73 12.81
CA ASN A 26 -5.53 5.93 13.65
C ASN A 26 -6.01 7.16 12.86
N LEU A 27 -7.16 7.71 13.24
CA LEU A 27 -7.73 8.89 12.56
C LEU A 27 -7.05 10.20 12.95
N LEU A 28 -6.25 10.21 14.00
CA LEU A 28 -5.47 11.36 14.45
C LEU A 28 -3.99 11.07 14.22
N ALA A 29 -3.26 12.07 13.74
CA ALA A 29 -1.82 11.94 13.59
C ALA A 29 -1.12 11.69 14.93
N TYR A 30 -0.20 10.73 14.94
CA TYR A 30 0.59 10.33 16.10
C TYR A 30 2.07 10.25 15.73
N ILE A 31 2.95 10.14 16.73
CA ILE A 31 4.37 9.84 16.51
C ILE A 31 4.54 8.33 16.62
N ASP A 32 5.04 7.71 15.55
CA ASP A 32 5.35 6.28 15.55
C ASP A 32 6.57 5.97 16.43
N PRO A 33 6.88 4.68 16.69
CA PRO A 33 8.00 4.30 17.56
C PRO A 33 9.39 4.77 17.10
N VAL A 34 9.55 5.17 15.83
CA VAL A 34 10.81 5.68 15.27
C VAL A 34 10.83 7.20 15.09
N GLY A 35 9.81 7.90 15.59
CA GLY A 35 9.78 9.36 15.66
C GLY A 35 9.15 10.06 14.45
N ILE A 36 8.44 9.33 13.58
CA ILE A 36 7.85 9.88 12.35
C ILE A 36 6.36 10.21 12.61
N PRO A 37 5.87 11.40 12.23
CA PRO A 37 4.45 11.69 12.20
C PRO A 37 3.71 10.76 11.23
N THR A 38 2.72 10.04 11.77
CA THR A 38 1.99 8.97 11.08
C THR A 38 0.49 9.13 11.31
N ILE A 39 -0.32 8.83 10.30
CA ILE A 39 -1.79 8.84 10.37
C ILE A 39 -2.37 7.67 9.57
N CYS A 40 -3.64 7.34 9.80
CA CYS A 40 -4.37 6.29 9.12
C CYS A 40 -3.69 4.92 9.28
N ASP A 41 -3.60 4.15 8.20
CA ASP A 41 -3.03 2.80 8.19
C ASP A 41 -1.53 2.87 7.84
N GLY A 42 -0.76 3.72 8.56
CA GLY A 42 0.69 3.86 8.39
C GLY A 42 1.16 4.93 7.39
N TRP A 43 0.33 5.90 7.03
CA TRP A 43 0.73 6.98 6.12
C TRP A 43 1.62 8.01 6.83
N THR A 44 2.81 8.29 6.27
CA THR A 44 3.81 9.20 6.88
C THR A 44 4.09 10.45 6.05
N ARG A 45 3.69 10.47 4.78
CA ARG A 45 4.13 11.51 3.82
C ARG A 45 3.37 12.81 4.04
N GLY A 46 4.10 13.82 4.50
CA GLY A 46 3.59 15.18 4.69
C GLY A 46 2.69 15.35 5.92
N VAL A 47 2.68 14.36 6.82
CA VAL A 47 1.85 14.35 8.03
C VAL A 47 2.41 15.31 9.07
N LYS A 48 1.52 16.02 9.76
CA LYS A 48 1.82 16.88 10.89
C LYS A 48 0.98 16.48 12.09
N LEU A 49 1.52 16.68 13.29
CA LEU A 49 0.75 16.47 14.51
C LEU A 49 -0.44 17.44 14.56
N GLY A 50 -1.60 16.89 14.90
CA GLY A 50 -2.88 17.60 14.87
C GLY A 50 -3.70 17.37 13.60
N ASP A 51 -3.11 16.77 12.55
CA ASP A 51 -3.88 16.30 11.40
C ASP A 51 -4.93 15.28 11.84
N GLN A 52 -6.11 15.34 11.24
CA GLN A 52 -7.20 14.38 11.42
C GLN A 52 -7.66 13.90 10.06
N ALA A 53 -8.11 12.65 10.00
CA ALA A 53 -8.66 12.05 8.81
C ALA A 53 -10.00 11.37 9.09
N THR A 54 -10.85 11.26 8.09
CA THR A 54 -12.01 10.36 8.11
C THR A 54 -11.60 8.94 7.69
N PRO A 55 -12.41 7.92 8.00
CA PRO A 55 -12.16 6.56 7.51
C PRO A 55 -11.99 6.49 5.98
N GLU A 56 -12.76 7.26 5.23
CA GLU A 56 -12.71 7.29 3.75
C GLU A 56 -11.41 7.93 3.24
N GLU A 57 -10.92 8.96 3.94
CA GLU A 57 -9.62 9.56 3.66
C GLU A 57 -8.48 8.56 3.92
N CYS A 58 -8.58 7.79 5.01
CA CYS A 58 -7.63 6.71 5.28
C CYS A 58 -7.65 5.65 4.18
N ASP A 59 -8.83 5.19 3.74
CA ASP A 59 -8.95 4.25 2.61
C ASP A 59 -8.34 4.82 1.33
N ALA A 60 -8.49 6.13 1.09
CA ALA A 60 -7.90 6.80 -0.06
C ALA A 60 -6.37 6.87 0.01
N LEU A 61 -5.80 7.16 1.17
CA LEU A 61 -4.35 7.17 1.39
C LEU A 61 -3.75 5.77 1.26
N THR A 62 -4.38 4.76 1.87
CA THR A 62 -3.96 3.36 1.78
C THR A 62 -3.99 2.87 0.33
N ARG A 63 -5.09 3.13 -0.39
CA ARG A 63 -5.18 2.80 -1.82
C ARG A 63 -4.10 3.49 -2.64
N LYS A 64 -3.83 4.77 -2.40
CA LYS A 64 -2.78 5.52 -3.09
C LYS A 64 -1.40 4.87 -2.88
N GLY A 65 -1.06 4.50 -1.64
CA GLY A 65 0.20 3.82 -1.35
C GLY A 65 0.30 2.45 -2.03
N LEU A 66 -0.78 1.69 -2.08
CA LEU A 66 -0.82 0.40 -2.79
C LEU A 66 -0.74 0.56 -4.31
N GLU A 67 -1.31 1.62 -4.89
CA GLU A 67 -1.15 1.95 -6.31
C GLU A 67 0.30 2.29 -6.66
N GLU A 68 1.00 3.01 -5.78
CA GLU A 68 2.43 3.27 -5.92
C GLU A 68 3.24 1.96 -5.83
N ALA A 69 2.92 1.10 -4.88
CA ALA A 69 3.50 -0.25 -4.79
C ALA A 69 3.25 -1.08 -6.07
N ALA A 70 2.05 -0.99 -6.64
CA ALA A 70 1.70 -1.70 -7.88
C ALA A 70 2.51 -1.18 -9.09
N LYS A 71 2.78 0.13 -9.15
CA LYS A 71 3.66 0.71 -10.19
C LYS A 71 5.09 0.18 -10.05
N VAL A 72 5.63 0.10 -8.83
CA VAL A 72 6.95 -0.48 -8.57
C VAL A 72 6.97 -1.96 -8.97
N PHE A 73 6.02 -2.76 -8.46
CA PHE A 73 5.94 -4.18 -8.76
C PHE A 73 5.86 -4.45 -10.26
N GLY A 74 5.00 -3.73 -10.98
CA GLY A 74 4.85 -3.87 -12.42
C GLY A 74 6.06 -3.40 -13.25
N ALA A 75 6.90 -2.52 -12.70
CA ALA A 75 8.11 -2.05 -13.36
C ALA A 75 9.28 -3.04 -13.22
N TRP A 76 9.37 -3.74 -12.08
CA TRP A 76 10.51 -4.59 -11.75
C TRP A 76 10.27 -6.08 -11.96
N VAL A 77 9.02 -6.54 -11.94
CA VAL A 77 8.69 -7.96 -12.10
C VAL A 77 8.41 -8.28 -13.57
N PRO A 78 9.12 -9.25 -14.18
CA PRO A 78 8.88 -9.67 -15.55
C PRO A 78 7.44 -10.15 -15.78
N GLN A 79 6.96 -9.94 -16.99
CA GLN A 79 5.54 -10.14 -17.26
C GLN A 79 5.06 -11.57 -17.10
N ASP A 80 5.84 -12.51 -17.63
CA ASP A 80 5.59 -13.94 -17.54
C ASP A 80 5.55 -14.41 -16.09
N VAL A 81 6.27 -13.75 -15.18
CA VAL A 81 6.17 -13.99 -13.73
C VAL A 81 4.83 -13.48 -13.19
N ILE A 82 4.45 -12.23 -13.49
CA ILE A 82 3.17 -11.65 -13.05
C ILE A 82 1.98 -12.53 -13.46
N ASP A 83 1.96 -13.00 -14.71
CA ASP A 83 0.86 -13.81 -15.24
C ASP A 83 0.72 -15.19 -14.57
N ARG A 84 1.78 -15.69 -13.92
CA ARG A 84 1.77 -16.97 -13.18
C ARG A 84 1.44 -16.83 -11.70
N LEU A 85 1.43 -15.61 -11.17
CA LEU A 85 1.18 -15.38 -9.74
C LEU A 85 -0.33 -15.24 -9.44
N PRO A 86 -0.84 -15.92 -8.40
CA PRO A 86 -2.19 -15.66 -7.91
C PRO A 86 -2.34 -14.20 -7.45
N ALA A 87 -3.52 -13.62 -7.65
CA ALA A 87 -3.80 -12.24 -7.24
C ALA A 87 -3.54 -11.98 -5.74
N LYS A 88 -3.78 -12.97 -4.87
CA LYS A 88 -3.47 -12.89 -3.43
C LYS A 88 -1.96 -12.77 -3.14
N THR A 89 -1.12 -13.42 -3.96
CA THR A 89 0.33 -13.36 -3.82
C THR A 89 0.84 -11.99 -4.25
N ILE A 90 0.27 -11.45 -5.34
CA ILE A 90 0.56 -10.08 -5.77
C ILE A 90 0.10 -9.09 -4.69
N ALA A 91 -1.10 -9.25 -4.12
CA ALA A 91 -1.58 -8.41 -3.03
C ALA A 91 -0.63 -8.43 -1.81
N ALA A 92 -0.06 -9.59 -1.46
CA ALA A 92 0.94 -9.70 -0.41
C ALA A 92 2.23 -8.92 -0.75
N PHE A 93 2.71 -8.98 -1.99
CA PHE A 93 3.83 -8.15 -2.43
C PHE A 93 3.52 -6.66 -2.39
N LEU A 94 2.31 -6.24 -2.80
CA LEU A 94 1.90 -4.83 -2.72
C LEU A 94 1.88 -4.33 -1.28
N SER A 95 1.34 -5.12 -0.34
CA SER A 95 1.37 -4.82 1.10
C SER A 95 2.80 -4.75 1.63
N PHE A 96 3.68 -5.66 1.22
CA PHE A 96 5.08 -5.63 1.64
C PHE A 96 5.80 -4.36 1.15
N ILE A 97 5.62 -3.99 -0.13
CA ILE A 97 6.21 -2.78 -0.70
C ILE A 97 5.62 -1.52 -0.06
N TYR A 98 4.32 -1.52 0.28
CA TYR A 98 3.69 -0.42 1.00
C TYR A 98 4.35 -0.18 2.37
N ASN A 99 4.61 -1.24 3.13
CA ASN A 99 5.14 -1.15 4.50
C ASN A 99 6.66 -0.98 4.58
N VAL A 100 7.41 -1.70 3.75
CA VAL A 100 8.88 -1.74 3.82
C VAL A 100 9.52 -0.81 2.78
N GLY A 101 8.75 -0.37 1.79
CA GLY A 101 9.24 0.38 0.64
C GLY A 101 9.77 -0.51 -0.48
N PRO A 102 10.17 0.09 -1.61
CA PRO A 102 10.58 -0.63 -2.82
C PRO A 102 11.99 -1.25 -2.74
N GLY A 103 12.70 -1.11 -1.62
CA GLY A 103 14.13 -1.44 -1.49
C GLY A 103 15.05 -0.39 -2.12
N GLY A 104 16.36 -0.65 -2.10
CA GLY A 104 17.38 0.20 -2.74
C GLY A 104 17.85 -0.38 -4.08
N PRO A 105 18.57 0.40 -4.91
CA PRO A 105 19.28 -0.13 -6.08
C PRO A 105 20.30 -1.19 -5.62
N GLY A 106 20.27 -2.36 -6.26
CA GLY A 106 21.29 -3.40 -6.14
C GLY A 106 22.35 -3.30 -7.23
#